data_AF-A0ABD6BA99-F1
#
_entry.id   AF-A0ABD6BA99-F1
#
_cell.length_a   1.000
_cell.length_b   1.000
_cell.length_c   1.000
_cell.angle_alpha   90.00
_cell.angle_beta   90.00
_cell.angle_gamma   90.00
#
_symmetry.space_group_name_H-M   'P 1'
#
loop_
_entity.id
_entity.type
_entity.pdbx_description
1 polymer ?
#
loop_
_entity_poly.entity_id
_entity_poly.type
_entity_poly.pdbx_seq_one_letter_code
_entity_poly.pdbx_strand_id
1 'polypeptide(L)'
;LEGPTIEQARDALDRLEGLANEAEAIAAGEVSDTEPVSLASAATDAADRVRAPEASIRIDAEETIQADPELLTLLLENLVRNAVEHGGDDVTVRVTDTDAGFAVADDGPGFGDGNPFAWGYSGDGGQGAGLGIVRRIAEAHDWEIVAENDGGARIEIRS
;
A
#
# COMPACT_ATOMS: atom_id res chain seq x y z
N LEU A 1 -14.56 28.70 -24.08
CA LEU A 1 -13.52 27.74 -23.65
C LEU A 1 -14.25 26.75 -22.77
N GLU A 2 -14.63 25.61 -23.33
CA GLU A 2 -15.16 24.50 -22.53
C GLU A 2 -14.06 24.03 -21.59
N GLY A 3 -14.36 23.92 -20.30
CA GLY A 3 -13.42 23.42 -19.31
C GLY A 3 -13.06 21.96 -19.59
N PRO A 4 -11.98 21.45 -18.99
CA PRO A 4 -11.62 20.04 -19.13
C PRO A 4 -12.81 19.16 -18.73
N THR A 5 -13.01 18.06 -19.44
CA THR A 5 -14.00 17.05 -19.04
C THR A 5 -13.61 16.46 -17.68
N ILE A 6 -14.59 15.91 -16.95
CA ILE A 6 -14.32 15.25 -15.65
C ILE A 6 -13.26 14.15 -15.81
N GLU A 7 -13.25 13.46 -16.95
CA GLU A 7 -12.27 12.44 -17.30
C GLU A 7 -10.86 13.02 -17.48
N GLN A 8 -10.72 14.15 -18.19
CA GLN A 8 -9.44 14.85 -18.35
C GLN A 8 -8.89 15.42 -17.04
N ALA A 9 -9.77 15.84 -16.13
CA ALA A 9 -9.37 16.28 -14.79
C ALA A 9 -8.85 15.12 -13.93
N ARG A 10 -9.47 13.93 -14.06
CA ARG A 10 -9.03 12.70 -13.37
C ARG A 10 -7.69 12.20 -13.91
N ASP A 11 -7.54 12.08 -15.22
CA ASP A 11 -6.26 11.67 -15.84
C ASP A 11 -5.09 12.59 -15.45
N ALA A 12 -5.36 13.89 -15.29
CA ALA A 12 -4.34 14.85 -14.87
C ALA A 12 -3.98 14.69 -13.38
N LEU A 13 -4.95 14.35 -12.53
CA LEU A 13 -4.72 14.05 -11.12
C LEU A 13 -3.92 12.75 -10.96
N ASP A 14 -4.33 11.68 -11.64
CA ASP A 14 -3.63 10.38 -11.62
C ASP A 14 -2.18 10.52 -12.10
N ARG A 15 -1.94 11.38 -13.10
CA ARG A 15 -0.59 11.68 -13.59
C ARG A 15 0.25 12.47 -12.57
N LEU A 16 -0.37 13.41 -11.85
CA LEU A 16 0.32 14.16 -10.80
C LEU A 16 0.65 13.28 -9.60
N GLU A 17 -0.24 12.37 -9.23
CA GLU A 17 0.00 11.36 -8.20
C GLU A 17 1.10 10.40 -8.63
N GLY A 18 1.10 9.91 -9.87
CA GLY A 18 2.19 9.10 -10.40
C GLY A 18 3.55 9.80 -10.34
N LEU A 19 3.62 11.10 -10.64
CA LEU A 19 4.84 11.90 -10.55
C LEU A 19 5.27 12.19 -9.11
N ALA A 20 4.32 12.44 -8.20
CA ALA A 20 4.59 12.60 -6.78
C ALA A 20 5.16 11.30 -6.20
N ASN A 21 4.60 10.16 -6.57
CA ASN A 21 5.06 8.85 -6.15
C ASN A 21 6.42 8.51 -6.75
N GLU A 22 6.68 8.88 -8.01
CA GLU A 22 8.00 8.73 -8.60
C GLU A 22 9.03 9.60 -7.87
N ALA A 23 8.66 10.81 -7.44
CA ALA A 23 9.52 11.68 -6.63
C ALA A 23 9.75 11.13 -5.20
N GLU A 24 8.71 10.61 -4.54
CA GLU A 24 8.80 9.93 -3.24
C GLU A 24 9.65 8.66 -3.34
N ALA A 25 9.47 7.88 -4.40
CA ALA A 25 10.24 6.68 -4.68
C ALA A 25 11.71 6.98 -5.04
N ILE A 26 11.99 8.12 -5.67
CA ILE A 26 13.34 8.65 -5.87
C ILE A 26 13.93 9.13 -4.54
N ALA A 27 13.15 9.79 -3.68
CA ALA A 27 13.58 10.20 -2.35
C ALA A 27 13.84 9.01 -1.41
N ALA A 28 13.07 7.92 -1.55
CA ALA A 28 13.29 6.64 -0.89
C ALA A 28 14.51 5.88 -1.44
N GLY A 29 15.08 6.34 -2.56
CA GLY A 29 16.16 5.69 -3.28
C GLY A 29 17.52 5.82 -2.60
N GLU A 30 17.69 5.09 -1.51
CA GLU A 30 18.88 4.37 -1.03
C GLU A 30 18.57 3.92 0.41
N VAL A 31 18.12 2.67 0.61
CA VAL A 31 17.99 2.07 1.94
C VAL A 31 19.39 2.05 2.55
N SER A 32 19.65 3.00 3.45
CA SER A 32 21.00 3.25 3.95
C SER A 32 21.19 2.71 5.37
N ASP A 33 20.10 2.56 6.14
CA ASP A 33 20.14 2.14 7.54
C ASP A 33 18.88 1.34 7.90
N THR A 34 18.86 0.04 7.59
CA THR A 34 17.81 -0.86 8.11
C THR A 34 18.05 -1.13 9.59
N GLU A 35 16.99 -1.07 10.39
CA GLU A 35 17.02 -1.43 11.81
C GLU A 35 15.82 -2.33 12.18
N PRO A 36 15.84 -3.00 13.35
CA PRO A 36 14.65 -3.72 13.82
C PRO A 36 13.52 -2.75 14.16
N VAL A 37 12.46 -2.74 13.37
CA VAL A 37 11.27 -1.89 13.54
C VAL A 37 10.09 -2.72 14.01
N SER A 38 9.40 -2.29 15.07
CA SER A 38 8.14 -2.93 15.50
C SER A 38 7.06 -2.74 14.44
N LEU A 39 6.57 -3.86 13.90
CA LEU A 39 5.52 -3.83 12.88
C LEU A 39 4.24 -3.20 13.44
N ALA A 40 3.89 -3.51 14.69
CA ALA A 40 2.72 -2.93 15.34
C ALA A 40 2.79 -1.40 15.45
N SER A 41 3.98 -0.86 15.79
CA SER A 41 4.17 0.59 15.88
C SER A 41 4.06 1.26 14.51
N ALA A 42 4.75 0.72 13.50
CA ALA A 42 4.72 1.27 12.14
C ALA A 42 3.31 1.20 11.52
N ALA A 43 2.58 0.11 11.76
CA ALA A 43 1.20 -0.05 11.31
C ALA A 43 0.24 0.93 12.01
N THR A 44 0.48 1.24 13.28
CA THR A 44 -0.30 2.23 14.03
C THR A 44 -0.07 3.62 13.45
N ASP A 45 1.21 4.00 13.23
CA ASP A 45 1.57 5.29 12.65
C ASP A 45 1.00 5.46 11.24
N ALA A 46 1.01 4.40 10.43
CA ALA A 46 0.39 4.37 9.11
C ALA A 46 -1.13 4.58 9.19
N ALA A 47 -1.82 3.85 10.07
CA ALA A 47 -3.26 3.95 10.26
C ALA A 47 -3.70 5.37 10.68
N ASP A 48 -2.96 6.00 11.58
CA ASP A 48 -3.23 7.36 12.06
C ASP A 48 -3.12 8.42 10.94
N ARG A 49 -2.28 8.18 9.92
CA ARG A 49 -2.10 9.09 8.77
C ARG A 49 -3.22 9.00 7.75
N VAL A 50 -3.78 7.81 7.50
CA VAL A 50 -4.82 7.57 6.50
C VAL A 50 -6.16 8.23 6.88
N ARG A 51 -6.44 8.44 8.17
CA ARG A 51 -7.66 9.11 8.68
C ARG A 51 -8.96 8.53 8.09
N ALA A 52 -9.18 7.24 8.31
CA ALA A 52 -10.39 6.53 7.90
C ALA A 52 -11.28 6.18 9.11
N PRO A 53 -12.17 7.08 9.57
CA PRO A 53 -12.93 6.88 10.80
C PRO A 53 -14.02 5.79 10.71
N GLU A 54 -14.43 5.43 9.49
CA GLU A 54 -15.48 4.43 9.23
C GLU A 54 -14.88 3.02 9.05
N ALA A 55 -13.61 2.93 8.64
CA ALA A 55 -12.89 1.68 8.48
C ALA A 55 -12.44 1.09 9.84
N SER A 56 -12.40 -0.23 9.91
CA SER A 56 -11.89 -0.97 11.08
C SER A 56 -10.47 -1.47 10.83
N ILE A 57 -9.46 -0.78 11.36
CA ILE A 57 -8.07 -1.20 11.24
C ILE A 57 -7.67 -2.03 12.47
N ARG A 58 -7.24 -3.27 12.25
CA ARG A 58 -6.76 -4.21 13.28
C ARG A 58 -5.28 -4.51 13.06
N ILE A 59 -4.51 -4.42 14.12
CA ILE A 59 -3.07 -4.69 14.12
C ILE A 59 -2.85 -5.89 15.03
N ASP A 60 -2.72 -7.04 14.41
CA ASP A 60 -2.50 -8.33 15.04
C ASP A 60 -1.05 -8.78 14.73
N ALA A 61 -0.11 -7.92 15.10
CA ALA A 61 1.33 -8.09 14.87
C ALA A 61 2.12 -7.85 16.16
N GLU A 62 3.13 -8.67 16.40
CA GLU A 62 4.01 -8.62 17.56
C GLU A 62 5.51 -8.64 17.16
N GLU A 63 5.83 -9.00 15.91
CA GLU A 63 7.22 -9.11 15.46
C GLU A 63 7.86 -7.77 15.03
N THR A 64 9.16 -7.85 14.77
CA THR A 64 9.99 -6.75 14.26
C THR A 64 10.52 -7.08 12.87
N ILE A 65 10.50 -6.11 11.96
CA ILE A 65 11.01 -6.25 10.59
C ILE A 65 12.32 -5.45 10.47
N GLN A 66 13.33 -6.01 9.78
CA GLN A 66 14.56 -5.28 9.45
C GLN A 66 14.28 -4.31 8.30
N ALA A 67 14.07 -3.04 8.61
CA ALA A 67 13.64 -2.05 7.62
C ALA A 67 14.14 -0.65 7.97
N ASP A 68 14.12 0.24 6.97
CA ASP A 68 14.06 1.66 7.24
C ASP A 68 12.68 2.00 7.85
N PRO A 69 12.61 2.62 9.04
CA PRO A 69 11.34 2.89 9.72
C PRO A 69 10.39 3.81 8.94
N GLU A 70 10.92 4.82 8.25
CA GLU A 70 10.11 5.76 7.49
C GLU A 70 9.54 5.09 6.25
N LEU A 71 10.35 4.28 5.56
CA LEU A 71 9.91 3.53 4.38
C LEU A 71 8.93 2.42 4.74
N LEU A 72 9.14 1.68 5.83
CA LEU A 72 8.16 0.68 6.27
C LEU A 72 6.80 1.33 6.59
N THR A 73 6.81 2.47 7.29
CA THR A 73 5.57 3.20 7.60
C THR A 73 4.88 3.69 6.33
N LEU A 74 5.63 4.22 5.36
CA LEU A 74 5.09 4.66 4.08
C LEU A 74 4.50 3.50 3.27
N LEU A 75 5.14 2.33 3.27
CA LEU A 75 4.62 1.13 2.62
C LEU A 75 3.28 0.74 3.24
N LEU A 76 3.21 0.67 4.58
CA LEU A 76 1.98 0.31 5.30
C LEU A 76 0.87 1.34 5.08
N GLU A 77 1.20 2.63 5.07
CA GLU A 77 0.26 3.72 4.78
C GLU A 77 -0.37 3.55 3.40
N ASN A 78 0.44 3.22 2.39
CA ASN A 78 -0.05 2.94 1.05
C ASN A 78 -0.98 1.72 1.00
N LEU A 79 -0.63 0.63 1.69
CA LEU A 79 -1.47 -0.57 1.72
C LEU A 79 -2.80 -0.32 2.44
N VAL A 80 -2.77 0.34 3.60
CA VAL A 80 -3.97 0.66 4.38
C VAL A 80 -4.88 1.62 3.62
N ARG A 81 -4.32 2.67 3.00
CA ARG A 81 -5.09 3.59 2.16
C ARG A 81 -5.76 2.86 1.00
N ASN A 82 -5.03 2.01 0.27
CA ASN A 82 -5.60 1.24 -0.83
C ASN A 82 -6.76 0.36 -0.35
N ALA A 83 -6.60 -0.31 0.79
CA ALA A 83 -7.66 -1.12 1.37
C ALA A 83 -8.91 -0.29 1.72
N VAL A 84 -8.74 0.90 2.29
CA VAL A 84 -9.85 1.83 2.61
C VAL A 84 -10.53 2.34 1.34
N GLU A 85 -9.76 2.81 0.36
CA GLU A 85 -10.29 3.42 -0.86
C GLU A 85 -11.04 2.42 -1.75
N HIS A 86 -10.61 1.14 -1.75
CA HIS A 86 -11.18 0.10 -2.61
C HIS A 86 -12.09 -0.89 -1.87
N GLY A 87 -11.96 -1.02 -0.56
CA GLY A 87 -12.76 -1.93 0.26
C GLY A 87 -14.16 -1.41 0.59
N GLY A 88 -14.38 -0.10 0.47
CA GLY A 88 -15.63 0.57 0.84
C GLY A 88 -15.62 1.12 2.26
N ASP A 89 -16.67 1.87 2.62
CA ASP A 89 -16.70 2.71 3.84
C ASP A 89 -16.53 1.92 5.16
N ASP A 90 -17.01 0.67 5.22
CA ASP A 90 -17.01 -0.18 6.42
C ASP A 90 -15.91 -1.27 6.39
N VAL A 91 -14.91 -1.16 5.52
CA VAL A 91 -13.88 -2.21 5.34
C VAL A 91 -13.12 -2.48 6.64
N THR A 92 -12.83 -3.76 6.90
CA THR A 92 -11.86 -4.17 7.91
C THR A 92 -10.50 -4.40 7.26
N VAL A 93 -9.48 -3.68 7.71
CA VAL A 93 -8.08 -3.91 7.34
C VAL A 93 -7.36 -4.61 8.49
N ARG A 94 -6.55 -5.63 8.20
CA ARG A 94 -5.74 -6.37 9.16
C ARG A 94 -4.27 -6.31 8.76
N VAL A 95 -3.42 -5.99 9.72
CA VAL A 95 -1.96 -6.14 9.61
C VAL A 95 -1.53 -7.28 10.51
N THR A 96 -0.85 -8.29 9.96
CA THR A 96 -0.47 -9.51 10.68
C THR A 96 0.97 -9.92 10.37
N ASP A 97 1.65 -10.52 11.34
CA ASP A 97 2.89 -11.25 11.08
C ASP A 97 2.65 -12.48 10.20
N THR A 98 3.69 -12.92 9.50
CA THR A 98 3.72 -14.18 8.76
C THR A 98 5.07 -14.87 8.97
N ASP A 99 5.17 -16.15 8.65
CA ASP A 99 6.43 -16.91 8.76
C ASP A 99 7.58 -16.31 7.91
N ALA A 100 7.26 -15.46 6.93
CA ALA A 100 8.22 -14.89 5.99
C ALA A 100 8.32 -13.36 6.07
N GLY A 101 7.61 -12.69 6.99
CA GLY A 101 7.50 -11.23 7.01
C GLY A 101 6.14 -10.80 7.55
N PHE A 102 5.35 -10.07 6.75
CA PHE A 102 4.04 -9.57 7.18
C PHE A 102 3.02 -9.49 6.06
N ALA A 103 1.74 -9.35 6.41
CA ALA A 103 0.67 -9.15 5.45
C ALA A 103 -0.29 -8.05 5.86
N VAL A 104 -0.83 -7.36 4.86
CA VAL A 104 -1.98 -6.48 4.98
C VAL A 104 -3.13 -7.09 4.19
N ALA A 105 -4.26 -7.33 4.86
CA ALA A 105 -5.44 -7.94 4.26
C ALA A 105 -6.70 -7.14 4.56
N ASP A 106 -7.64 -7.12 3.63
CA ASP A 106 -8.96 -6.55 3.81
C ASP A 106 -10.08 -7.55 3.53
N ASP A 107 -11.32 -7.19 3.92
CA ASP A 107 -12.55 -7.94 3.61
C ASP A 107 -13.37 -7.29 2.48
N GLY A 108 -12.70 -6.51 1.62
CA GLY A 108 -13.27 -5.85 0.46
C GLY A 108 -13.46 -6.78 -0.75
N PRO A 109 -13.64 -6.22 -1.96
CA PRO A 109 -13.86 -7.00 -3.18
C PRO A 109 -12.60 -7.71 -3.71
N GLY A 110 -11.42 -7.40 -3.16
CA GLY A 110 -10.14 -7.90 -3.66
C GLY A 110 -9.73 -7.28 -5.01
N PHE A 111 -8.77 -7.92 -5.68
CA PHE A 111 -8.17 -7.47 -6.93
C PHE A 111 -8.95 -7.91 -8.18
N GLY A 112 -10.11 -8.55 -8.05
CA GLY A 112 -10.78 -9.23 -9.16
C GLY A 112 -9.94 -10.41 -9.69
N ASP A 113 -10.00 -10.69 -11.00
CA ASP A 113 -9.26 -11.81 -11.62
C ASP A 113 -7.80 -11.48 -11.97
N GLY A 114 -7.31 -10.30 -11.58
CA GLY A 114 -6.02 -9.77 -11.98
C GLY A 114 -4.94 -9.81 -10.90
N ASN A 115 -3.68 -9.65 -11.34
CA ASN A 115 -2.57 -9.41 -10.43
C ASN A 115 -2.32 -7.90 -10.33
N PRO A 116 -2.49 -7.29 -9.15
CA PRO A 116 -2.37 -5.84 -8.96
C PRO A 116 -0.95 -5.30 -9.17
N PHE A 117 0.07 -6.17 -9.15
CA PHE A 117 1.48 -5.82 -9.40
C PHE A 117 1.96 -6.22 -10.80
N ALA A 118 1.09 -6.77 -11.67
CA ALA A 118 1.46 -7.08 -13.04
C ALA A 118 1.73 -5.80 -13.85
N TRP A 119 2.74 -5.86 -14.72
CA TRP A 119 3.07 -4.76 -15.63
C TRP A 119 1.85 -4.40 -16.50
N GLY A 120 1.37 -3.16 -16.37
CA GLY A 120 0.21 -2.67 -17.11
C GLY A 120 -1.15 -3.05 -16.50
N TYR A 121 -1.18 -3.53 -15.26
CA TYR A 121 -2.44 -3.68 -14.53
C TYR A 121 -3.04 -2.31 -14.20
N SER A 122 -4.06 -1.93 -14.97
CA SER A 122 -4.95 -0.82 -14.69
C SER A 122 -6.32 -1.44 -14.45
N GLY A 123 -6.70 -1.71 -13.20
CA GLY A 123 -8.11 -1.97 -12.89
C GLY A 123 -8.96 -0.79 -13.39
N ASP A 124 -10.20 -1.06 -13.77
CA ASP A 124 -11.15 -0.06 -14.29
C ASP A 124 -11.33 1.11 -13.31
N GLY A 125 -10.52 2.17 -13.47
CA GLY A 125 -10.43 3.29 -12.54
C GLY A 125 -9.00 3.48 -12.08
N GLY A 126 -8.24 4.26 -12.85
CA GLY A 126 -6.83 4.53 -12.60
C GLY A 126 -6.54 4.84 -11.12
N GLN A 127 -5.52 4.15 -10.61
CA GLN A 127 -4.62 4.56 -9.52
C GLN A 127 -3.62 3.41 -9.25
N GLY A 128 -2.64 3.24 -10.14
CA GLY A 128 -1.49 2.35 -9.93
C GLY A 128 -0.38 2.97 -9.07
N ALA A 129 -0.70 4.08 -8.38
CA ALA A 129 0.29 4.96 -7.78
C ALA A 129 0.78 4.39 -6.44
N GLY A 130 -0.15 4.03 -5.52
CA GLY A 130 0.21 3.55 -4.18
C GLY A 130 0.95 2.21 -4.18
N LEU A 131 0.53 1.28 -5.04
CA LEU A 131 1.23 0.00 -5.21
C LEU A 131 2.60 0.14 -5.90
N GLY A 132 2.80 1.19 -6.69
CA GLY A 132 4.12 1.54 -7.22
C GLY A 132 5.12 1.90 -6.13
N ILE A 133 4.68 2.62 -5.09
CA ILE A 133 5.50 2.93 -3.90
C ILE A 133 5.83 1.65 -3.13
N VAL A 134 4.82 0.82 -2.84
CA VAL A 134 5.00 -0.48 -2.16
C VAL A 134 6.04 -1.33 -2.87
N ARG A 135 5.92 -1.44 -4.20
CA ARG A 135 6.87 -2.18 -5.04
C ARG A 135 8.29 -1.64 -4.91
N ARG A 136 8.47 -0.32 -5.01
CA ARG A 136 9.79 0.31 -4.93
C ARG A 136 10.44 0.10 -3.56
N ILE A 137 9.67 0.24 -2.48
CA ILE A 137 10.18 0.05 -1.11
C ILE A 137 10.60 -1.41 -0.91
N ALA A 138 9.79 -2.37 -1.36
CA ALA A 138 10.14 -3.78 -1.32
C ALA A 138 11.40 -4.08 -2.16
N GLU A 139 11.49 -3.57 -3.39
CA GLU A 139 12.68 -3.70 -4.24
C GLU A 139 13.93 -3.10 -3.57
N ALA A 140 13.79 -2.00 -2.83
CA ALA A 140 14.91 -1.36 -2.14
C ALA A 140 15.38 -2.13 -0.88
N HIS A 141 14.51 -2.96 -0.30
CA HIS A 141 14.82 -3.83 0.84
C HIS A 141 15.10 -5.29 0.42
N ASP A 142 15.16 -5.59 -0.88
CA ASP A 142 15.26 -6.94 -1.44
C ASP A 142 14.11 -7.89 -0.99
N TRP A 143 12.93 -7.33 -0.72
CA TRP A 143 11.72 -8.08 -0.31
C TRP A 143 10.91 -8.59 -1.50
N GLU A 144 10.19 -9.70 -1.30
CA GLU A 144 9.22 -10.22 -2.26
C GLU A 144 7.81 -9.75 -1.89
N ILE A 145 6.99 -9.43 -2.91
CA ILE A 145 5.58 -9.11 -2.75
C ILE A 145 4.72 -10.22 -3.35
N VAL A 146 3.77 -10.72 -2.57
CA VAL A 146 2.74 -11.65 -3.02
C VAL A 146 1.37 -11.03 -2.83
N ALA A 147 0.56 -11.00 -3.89
CA ALA A 147 -0.80 -10.52 -3.85
C ALA A 147 -1.78 -11.62 -4.24
N GLU A 148 -2.83 -11.77 -3.45
CA GLU A 148 -3.87 -12.78 -3.67
C GLU A 148 -5.23 -12.28 -3.18
N ASN A 149 -6.29 -12.99 -3.60
CA ASN A 149 -7.63 -12.79 -3.06
C ASN A 149 -7.91 -13.87 -2.02
N ASP A 150 -8.17 -13.47 -0.78
CA ASP A 150 -8.53 -14.37 0.34
C ASP A 150 -9.66 -13.77 1.17
N GLY A 151 -10.89 -13.86 0.66
CA GLY A 151 -12.04 -13.19 1.27
C GLY A 151 -12.04 -11.66 1.15
N GLY A 152 -11.06 -11.13 0.41
CA GLY A 152 -10.79 -9.73 0.09
C GLY A 152 -9.37 -9.62 -0.47
N ALA A 153 -8.77 -8.43 -0.50
CA ALA A 153 -7.40 -8.27 -0.97
C ALA A 153 -6.40 -8.66 0.13
N ARG A 154 -5.36 -9.42 -0.21
CA ARG A 154 -4.24 -9.75 0.67
C ARG A 154 -2.92 -9.47 -0.02
N ILE A 155 -2.07 -8.67 0.62
CA ILE A 155 -0.71 -8.38 0.16
C ILE A 155 0.26 -8.79 1.26
N GLU A 156 1.10 -9.79 0.96
CA GLU A 156 2.16 -10.28 1.82
C GLU A 156 3.51 -9.73 1.33
N ILE A 157 4.28 -9.20 2.27
CA ILE A 157 5.66 -8.77 2.10
C ILE A 157 6.55 -9.79 2.78
N ARG A 158 7.48 -10.37 2.02
CA ARG A 158 8.44 -11.35 2.52
C ARG A 158 9.81 -10.70 2.70
N SER A 159 10.27 -10.64 3.94
CA SER A 159 11.44 -9.90 4.41
C SER A 159 12.57 -10.78 4.90
#